data_AF-A0A6F8YFT5-F1
#
_entry.id   AF-A0A6F8YFT5-F1
#
_cell.length_a   1.000
_cell.length_b   1.000
_cell.length_c   1.000
_cell.angle_alpha   90.00
_cell.angle_beta   90.00
_cell.angle_gamma   90.00
#
_symmetry.space_group_name_H-M   'P 1'
#
loop_
_entity.id
_entity.type
_entity.pdbx_description
1 polymer ?
#
loop_
_entity_poly.entity_id
_entity_poly.type
_entity_poly.pdbx_seq_one_letter_code
_entity_poly.pdbx_strand_id
1 'polypeptide(L)'
;MDQIPIRTLNQNTAEVLARVEHGETVEVTNRGRPIARIVPVTTEAISDLVAAGIVIPATISGPIPMPTALAERDSEAGALLSELRDLDAIHLATAELLTASDKVVSAFVTYDRQLAEAAGQLGLPVVAPA
;
A
#
# COMPACT_ATOMS: atom_id res chain seq x y z
N MET A 1 22.29 -8.37 3.92
CA MET A 1 21.52 -9.45 3.27
C MET A 1 22.37 -10.69 3.36
N ASP A 2 21.95 -11.65 4.18
CA ASP A 2 22.71 -12.87 4.43
C ASP A 2 22.14 -14.02 3.59
N GLN A 3 23.00 -14.73 2.86
CA GLN A 3 22.61 -15.82 1.96
C GLN A 3 22.94 -17.16 2.60
N ILE A 4 21.91 -18.02 2.74
CA ILE A 4 22.08 -19.37 3.28
C ILE A 4 21.64 -20.43 2.26
N PRO A 5 22.34 -21.56 2.15
CA PRO A 5 21.84 -22.71 1.41
C PRO A 5 20.56 -23.30 2.03
N ILE A 6 19.68 -23.88 1.22
CA ILE A 6 18.44 -24.56 1.67
C ILE A 6 18.72 -25.66 2.70
N ARG A 7 19.87 -26.32 2.62
CA ARG A 7 20.29 -27.32 3.63
C ARG A 7 20.53 -26.69 5.00
N THR A 8 21.06 -25.47 5.06
CA THR A 8 21.33 -24.75 6.31
C THR A 8 20.01 -24.33 6.93
N LEU A 9 19.06 -23.84 6.13
CA LEU A 9 17.72 -23.55 6.61
C LEU A 9 17.08 -24.80 7.22
N ASN A 10 17.17 -25.96 6.57
CA ASN A 10 16.57 -27.20 7.07
C ASN A 10 17.25 -27.72 8.36
N GLN A 11 18.56 -27.54 8.49
CA GLN A 11 19.32 -28.02 9.65
C GLN A 11 19.22 -27.09 10.86
N ASN A 12 19.17 -25.77 10.63
CA ASN A 12 19.21 -24.75 11.67
C ASN A 12 17.97 -23.83 11.62
N THR A 13 16.80 -24.41 11.34
CA THR A 13 15.56 -23.64 11.10
C THR A 13 15.26 -22.65 12.21
N ALA A 14 15.31 -23.08 13.47
CA ALA A 14 14.95 -22.26 14.62
C ALA A 14 15.88 -21.04 14.78
N GLU A 15 17.18 -21.22 14.59
CA GLU A 15 18.16 -20.12 14.69
C GLU A 15 17.97 -19.10 13.55
N VAL A 16 17.72 -19.60 12.33
CA VAL A 16 17.45 -18.73 11.18
C VAL A 16 16.16 -17.93 11.40
N LEU A 17 15.09 -18.57 11.89
CA LEU A 17 13.84 -17.89 12.18
C LEU A 17 13.98 -16.89 13.34
N ALA A 18 14.74 -17.22 14.39
CA ALA A 18 15.01 -16.28 15.48
C ALA A 18 15.74 -15.03 14.99
N ARG A 19 16.68 -15.16 14.05
CA ARG A 19 17.32 -14.01 13.41
C ARG A 19 16.34 -13.15 12.63
N VAL A 20 15.43 -13.79 11.89
CA VAL A 20 14.37 -13.11 11.17
C VAL A 20 13.40 -12.40 12.13
N GLU A 21 13.05 -13.00 13.25
CA GLU A 21 12.24 -12.35 14.30
C GLU A 21 12.92 -11.08 14.86
N HIS A 22 14.25 -11.04 14.88
CA HIS A 22 15.02 -9.85 15.28
C HIS A 22 15.17 -8.80 14.17
N GLY A 23 14.44 -8.94 13.05
CA GLY A 23 14.43 -7.97 11.96
C GLY A 23 15.34 -8.32 10.79
N GLU A 24 16.03 -9.46 10.81
CA GLU A 24 16.94 -9.82 9.74
C GLU A 24 16.21 -10.36 8.50
N THR A 25 16.69 -9.99 7.31
CA THR A 25 16.25 -10.58 6.04
C THR A 25 17.26 -11.62 5.56
N VAL A 26 16.80 -12.85 5.36
CA VAL A 26 17.62 -14.01 4.97
C VAL A 26 17.24 -14.50 3.57
N GLU A 27 18.21 -14.65 2.69
CA GLU A 27 18.00 -15.17 1.35
C GLU A 27 18.39 -16.65 1.28
N VAL A 28 17.49 -17.50 0.78
CA VAL A 28 17.66 -18.95 0.72
C VAL A 28 18.05 -19.33 -0.69
N THR A 29 19.14 -20.08 -0.82
CA THR A 29 19.68 -20.52 -2.11
C THR A 29 19.59 -22.03 -2.30
N ASN A 30 19.40 -22.48 -3.54
CA ASN A 30 19.56 -23.87 -3.94
C ASN A 30 20.64 -23.94 -5.01
N ARG A 31 21.73 -24.68 -4.74
CA ARG A 31 22.91 -24.74 -5.62
C ARG A 31 23.44 -23.35 -6.02
N GLY A 32 23.51 -22.44 -5.05
CA GLY A 32 24.00 -21.06 -5.25
C GLY A 32 23.02 -20.13 -5.98
N ARG A 33 21.85 -20.61 -6.39
CA ARG A 33 20.80 -19.79 -6.99
C ARG A 33 19.79 -19.36 -5.92
N PRO A 34 19.51 -18.07 -5.74
CA PRO A 34 18.44 -17.60 -4.85
C PRO A 34 17.09 -18.20 -5.26
N ILE A 35 16.36 -18.76 -4.30
CA ILE A 35 15.05 -19.39 -4.52
C ILE A 35 13.95 -18.84 -3.60
N ALA A 36 14.31 -18.26 -2.46
CA ALA A 36 13.36 -17.65 -1.53
C ALA A 36 14.03 -16.56 -0.70
N ARG A 37 13.22 -15.73 -0.07
CA ARG A 37 13.65 -14.75 0.92
C ARG A 37 12.69 -14.83 2.11
N ILE A 38 13.25 -14.95 3.31
CA ILE A 38 12.50 -14.95 4.56
C ILE A 38 12.70 -13.57 5.18
N VAL A 39 11.59 -12.87 5.42
CA VAL A 39 11.54 -11.53 6.01
C VAL A 39 10.73 -11.59 7.30
N PRO A 40 10.97 -10.67 8.26
CA PRO A 40 10.12 -10.54 9.43
C PRO A 40 8.69 -10.27 9.00
N VAL A 41 7.72 -10.89 9.67
CA VAL A 41 6.31 -10.52 9.50
C VAL A 41 6.12 -9.18 10.20
N THR A 42 5.90 -8.13 9.43
CA THR A 42 5.48 -6.84 9.96
C THR A 42 3.96 -6.86 10.10
N THR A 43 3.42 -6.50 11.27
CA THR A 43 1.97 -6.38 11.49
C THR A 43 1.37 -5.12 10.84
N GLU A 44 2.07 -4.55 9.87
CA GLU A 44 1.65 -3.34 9.20
C GLU A 44 0.83 -3.77 7.99
N ALA A 45 -0.48 -3.58 8.03
CA ALA A 45 -1.41 -3.98 6.97
C ALA A 45 -1.01 -3.44 5.58
N ILE A 46 -0.26 -2.34 5.50
CA ILE A 46 0.34 -1.83 4.25
C ILE A 46 1.38 -2.81 3.66
N SER A 47 2.17 -3.49 4.48
CA SER A 47 3.17 -4.48 4.03
C SER A 47 2.51 -5.65 3.31
N ASP A 48 1.35 -6.11 3.79
CA ASP A 48 0.57 -7.18 3.14
C ASP A 48 0.02 -6.73 1.78
N LEU A 49 -0.46 -5.48 1.69
CA LEU A 49 -0.91 -4.90 0.41
C LEU A 49 0.23 -4.76 -0.60
N VAL A 50 1.43 -4.41 -0.14
CA VAL A 50 2.64 -4.36 -0.97
C VAL A 50 3.03 -5.76 -1.44
N ALA A 51 3.01 -6.75 -0.54
CA ALA A 51 3.28 -8.14 -0.87
C ALA A 51 2.25 -8.73 -1.85
N ALA A 52 0.98 -8.33 -1.74
CA ALA A 52 -0.09 -8.69 -2.65
C ALA A 52 -0.06 -7.96 -4.01
N GLY A 53 0.83 -6.97 -4.19
CA GLY A 53 0.93 -6.17 -5.41
C GLY A 53 -0.21 -5.18 -5.62
N ILE A 54 -0.98 -4.88 -4.56
CA ILE A 54 -2.09 -3.92 -4.59
C ILE A 54 -1.57 -2.48 -4.46
N VAL A 55 -0.48 -2.30 -3.69
CA VAL A 55 0.16 -1.00 -3.44
C VAL A 55 1.65 -1.09 -3.76
N ILE A 56 2.24 0.01 -4.23
CA ILE A 56 3.70 0.16 -4.37
C ILE A 56 4.25 1.04 -3.25
N PRO A 57 5.45 0.74 -2.71
CA PRO A 57 6.10 1.63 -1.75
C PRO A 57 6.31 3.03 -2.35
N ALA A 58 6.23 4.05 -1.50
CA ALA A 58 6.53 5.41 -1.91
C ALA A 58 7.97 5.51 -2.44
N THR A 59 8.12 5.94 -3.69
CA THR A 59 9.44 6.15 -4.32
C THR A 59 9.96 7.59 -4.16
N ILE A 60 9.13 8.48 -3.62
CA ILE A 60 9.44 9.89 -3.40
C ILE A 60 9.36 10.16 -1.90
N SER A 61 10.34 10.87 -1.38
CA SER A 61 10.38 11.33 0.02
C SER A 61 10.66 12.83 0.05
N GLY A 62 10.11 13.51 1.07
CA GLY A 62 10.26 14.95 1.24
C GLY A 62 8.93 15.71 1.07
N PRO A 63 8.96 17.05 1.06
CA PRO A 63 7.77 17.88 0.96
C PRO A 63 7.03 17.62 -0.35
N ILE A 64 5.74 17.26 -0.26
CA ILE A 64 4.87 17.14 -1.42
C ILE A 64 4.56 18.57 -1.91
N PRO A 65 4.83 18.92 -3.18
CA PRO A 65 4.48 20.24 -3.70
C PRO A 65 2.95 20.40 -3.69
N MET A 66 2.47 21.58 -3.27
CA MET A 66 1.04 21.88 -3.30
C MET A 66 0.50 21.79 -4.75
N PRO A 67 -0.61 21.06 -4.97
CA PRO A 67 -1.29 21.10 -6.25
C PRO A 67 -1.66 22.55 -6.60
N THR A 68 -1.34 22.97 -7.82
CA THR A 68 -1.66 24.32 -8.32
C THR A 68 -2.97 24.36 -9.11
N ALA A 69 -3.56 23.20 -9.40
CA ALA A 69 -4.86 23.12 -10.05
C ALA A 69 -5.97 23.49 -9.05
N LEU A 70 -6.87 24.38 -9.46
CA LEU A 70 -8.11 24.63 -8.73
C LEU A 70 -9.08 23.49 -9.07
N ALA A 71 -9.55 22.78 -8.05
CA ALA A 71 -10.68 21.87 -8.22
C ALA A 71 -11.93 22.68 -8.57
N GLU A 72 -12.71 22.21 -9.54
CA GLU A 72 -14.02 22.78 -9.83
C GLU A 72 -14.94 22.53 -8.64
N ARG A 73 -15.37 23.61 -7.97
CA ARG A 73 -16.16 23.54 -6.73
C ARG A 73 -17.51 22.85 -6.92
N ASP A 74 -18.01 22.83 -8.15
CA ASP A 74 -19.33 22.29 -8.51
C ASP A 74 -19.25 20.88 -9.11
N SER A 75 -18.10 20.20 -9.03
CA SER A 75 -18.04 18.78 -9.41
C SER A 75 -18.89 17.92 -8.47
N GLU A 76 -19.29 16.73 -8.93
CA GLU A 76 -20.06 15.78 -8.13
C GLU A 76 -19.26 15.36 -6.88
N ALA A 77 -17.93 15.22 -6.98
CA ALA A 77 -17.11 15.16 -5.78
C ALA A 77 -17.17 16.47 -4.98
N GLY A 78 -17.00 17.66 -5.59
CA GLY A 78 -17.17 18.98 -4.95
C GLY A 78 -18.33 19.05 -3.93
N ALA A 79 -19.49 18.52 -4.32
CA ALA A 79 -20.67 18.41 -3.46
C ALA A 79 -20.48 17.38 -2.32
N LEU A 80 -20.01 16.16 -2.62
CA LEU A 80 -19.70 15.12 -1.62
C LEU A 80 -18.64 15.56 -0.60
N LEU A 81 -17.66 16.36 -1.04
CA LEU A 81 -16.52 16.85 -0.25
C LEU A 81 -16.94 17.84 0.84
N SER A 82 -18.04 18.57 0.63
CA SER A 82 -18.56 19.55 1.59
C SER A 82 -19.21 18.88 2.82
N GLU A 83 -19.50 17.57 2.76
CA GLU A 83 -20.10 16.78 3.84
C GLU A 83 -19.06 15.98 4.65
N LEU A 84 -17.85 15.77 4.11
CA LEU A 84 -16.74 15.07 4.77
C LEU A 84 -15.83 16.06 5.53
N ARG A 85 -15.06 15.59 6.51
CA ARG A 85 -14.00 16.43 7.12
C ARG A 85 -13.00 16.86 6.04
N ASP A 86 -12.55 18.11 6.08
CA ASP A 86 -11.73 18.77 5.03
C ASP A 86 -10.53 17.94 4.52
N LEU A 87 -9.94 17.09 5.37
CA LEU A 87 -8.78 16.26 5.01
C LEU A 87 -9.17 14.97 4.27
N ASP A 88 -10.34 14.39 4.54
CA ASP A 88 -10.79 13.14 3.91
C ASP A 88 -11.30 13.42 2.49
N ALA A 89 -11.85 14.62 2.31
CA ALA A 89 -12.27 15.16 1.04
C ALA A 89 -11.16 15.10 -0.05
N ILE A 90 -9.93 15.50 0.27
CA ILE A 90 -8.86 15.58 -0.74
C ILE A 90 -8.58 14.25 -1.47
N HIS A 91 -8.81 13.11 -0.78
CA HIS A 91 -8.58 11.79 -1.35
C HIS A 91 -9.59 11.47 -2.46
N LEU A 92 -10.88 11.76 -2.24
CA LEU A 92 -11.93 11.55 -3.25
C LEU A 92 -11.76 12.50 -4.43
N ALA A 93 -11.49 13.77 -4.16
CA ALA A 93 -11.27 14.78 -5.20
C ALA A 93 -10.12 14.36 -6.13
N THR A 94 -9.05 13.82 -5.56
CA THR A 94 -7.89 13.33 -6.33
C THR A 94 -8.28 12.10 -7.17
N ALA A 95 -9.04 11.15 -6.61
CA ALA A 95 -9.48 9.97 -7.34
C ALA A 95 -10.41 10.32 -8.51
N GLU A 96 -11.32 11.29 -8.32
CA GLU A 96 -12.18 11.83 -9.39
C GLU A 96 -11.32 12.50 -10.47
N LEU A 97 -10.38 13.37 -10.09
CA LEU A 97 -9.49 14.05 -11.04
C LEU A 97 -8.65 13.06 -11.88
N LEU A 98 -8.16 11.99 -11.27
CA LEU A 98 -7.42 10.94 -11.99
C LEU A 98 -8.33 10.24 -13.01
N THR A 99 -9.55 9.89 -12.60
CA THR A 99 -10.54 9.23 -13.46
C THR A 99 -10.97 10.15 -14.62
N ALA A 100 -11.21 11.43 -14.34
CA ALA A 100 -11.51 12.45 -15.34
C ALA A 100 -10.35 12.71 -16.32
N SER A 101 -9.12 12.38 -15.91
CA SER A 101 -7.92 12.45 -16.75
C SER A 101 -7.60 11.12 -17.46
N ASP A 102 -8.60 10.25 -17.66
CA ASP A 102 -8.50 8.92 -18.27
C ASP A 102 -7.52 7.95 -17.57
N LYS A 103 -7.19 8.20 -16.30
CA LYS A 103 -6.38 7.27 -15.50
C LYS A 103 -7.29 6.27 -14.78
N VAL A 104 -6.83 5.02 -14.72
CA VAL A 104 -7.54 3.96 -14.00
C VAL A 104 -7.15 3.98 -12.53
N VAL A 105 -8.13 4.18 -11.66
CA VAL A 105 -8.00 3.95 -10.22
C VAL A 105 -8.32 2.48 -9.95
N SER A 106 -7.29 1.65 -9.74
CA SER A 106 -7.46 0.21 -9.52
C SER A 106 -7.96 -0.15 -8.11
N ALA A 107 -7.69 0.71 -7.13
CA ALA A 107 -8.15 0.58 -5.76
C ALA A 107 -8.14 1.95 -5.07
N PHE A 108 -9.18 2.22 -4.27
CA PHE A 108 -9.25 3.29 -3.29
C PHE A 108 -9.10 2.67 -1.90
N VAL A 109 -7.91 2.84 -1.31
CA VAL A 109 -7.56 2.16 -0.04
C VAL A 109 -7.82 3.09 1.14
N THR A 110 -8.70 2.70 2.06
CA THR A 110 -8.97 3.47 3.28
C THR A 110 -9.44 2.58 4.43
N TYR A 111 -9.07 2.94 5.66
CA TYR A 111 -9.62 2.35 6.89
C TYR A 111 -10.88 3.08 7.36
N ASP A 112 -11.10 4.31 6.88
CA ASP A 112 -12.23 5.13 7.31
C ASP A 112 -13.51 4.67 6.60
N ARG A 113 -14.52 4.31 7.40
CA ARG A 113 -15.78 3.77 6.91
C ARG A 113 -16.61 4.81 6.13
N GLN A 114 -16.61 6.07 6.57
CA GLN A 114 -17.36 7.13 5.89
C GLN A 114 -16.72 7.43 4.53
N LEU A 115 -15.39 7.50 4.49
CA LEU A 115 -14.64 7.68 3.26
C LEU A 115 -14.80 6.49 2.30
N ALA A 116 -14.86 5.26 2.83
CA ALA A 116 -15.13 4.06 2.04
C ALA A 116 -16.53 4.09 1.41
N GLU A 117 -17.56 4.47 2.16
CA GLU A 117 -18.93 4.60 1.66
C GLU A 117 -19.02 5.67 0.57
N ALA A 118 -18.41 6.83 0.79
CA ALA A 118 -18.34 7.92 -0.18
C ALA A 118 -17.61 7.53 -1.48
N ALA A 119 -16.46 6.86 -1.38
CA ALA A 119 -15.72 6.35 -2.53
C ALA A 119 -16.55 5.31 -3.33
N GLY A 120 -17.28 4.44 -2.62
CA GLY A 120 -18.17 3.46 -3.24
C GLY A 120 -19.34 4.10 -3.99
N GLN A 121 -19.89 5.22 -3.49
CA GLN A 121 -20.94 5.97 -4.19
C GLN A 121 -20.45 6.57 -5.52
N LEU A 122 -19.17 6.95 -5.60
CA LEU A 122 -18.52 7.40 -6.82
C LEU A 122 -18.08 6.26 -7.76
N GLY A 123 -18.43 5.00 -7.43
CA GLY A 123 -18.08 3.83 -8.22
C GLY A 123 -16.61 3.42 -8.17
N LEU A 124 -15.84 3.97 -7.22
CA LEU A 124 -14.44 3.60 -7.04
C LEU A 124 -14.32 2.20 -6.40
N PRO A 125 -13.36 1.36 -6.83
CA PRO A 125 -13.13 0.06 -6.20
C PRO A 125 -12.49 0.25 -4.81
N VAL A 126 -13.25 0.05 -3.73
CA VAL A 126 -12.77 0.30 -2.36
C VAL A 126 -12.13 -0.95 -1.74
N VAL A 127 -11.00 -0.77 -1.07
CA VAL A 127 -10.31 -1.82 -0.29
C VAL A 127 -10.03 -1.30 1.11
N ALA A 128 -10.51 -2.01 2.13
CA ALA A 128 -10.16 -1.77 3.51
C ALA A 128 -9.13 -2.82 3.96
N PRO A 129 -7.91 -2.43 4.35
CA PRO A 129 -6.95 -3.37 4.92
C PRO A 129 -7.43 -3.84 6.30
N ALA A 130 -7.14 -5.11 6.62
CA ALA A 130 -7.57 -5.75 7.88
C ALA A 130 -6.80 -5.25 9.10
#